data_AF-A0A5D3E1Q8-F1
#
_entry.id   AF-A0A5D3E1Q8-F1
#
_cell.length_a   1.000
_cell.length_b   1.000
_cell.length_c   1.000
_cell.angle_alpha   90.00
_cell.angle_beta   90.00
_cell.angle_gamma   90.00
#
_symmetry.space_group_name_H-M   'P 1'
#
loop_
_entity.id
_entity.type
_entity.pdbx_description
1 polymer ?
#
loop_
_entity_poly.entity_id
_entity_poly.type
_entity_poly.pdbx_seq_one_letter_code
_entity_poly.pdbx_strand_id
1 'polypeptide(L)'
;MDDPTKAQMWLTSVETIFRYMKCPNDQKEQFRESFYAKFFSISLRYAKQQEFMNLEQGDMTVEQYDAEFDMLSRFAPDVVMDKAARIDKFVSSL
;
A
#
# COMPACT_ATOMS: atom_id res chain seq x y z
N MET A 1 9.40 -14.32 12.17
CA MET A 1 8.83 -12.98 12.05
C MET A 1 9.69 -12.22 11.07
N ASP A 2 9.09 -11.71 10.00
CA ASP A 2 9.78 -10.84 9.06
C ASP A 2 10.24 -9.57 9.79
N ASP A 3 11.52 -9.23 9.65
CA ASP A 3 12.15 -8.09 10.33
C ASP A 3 11.76 -6.79 9.61
N PRO A 4 10.93 -5.93 10.23
CA PRO A 4 10.44 -4.70 9.60
C PRO A 4 11.58 -3.75 9.22
N THR A 5 12.73 -3.81 9.91
CA THR A 5 13.91 -3.00 9.63
C THR A 5 14.51 -3.34 8.26
N LYS A 6 14.57 -4.62 7.91
CA LYS A 6 15.12 -5.08 6.62
C LYS A 6 14.24 -4.67 5.45
N ALA A 7 12.92 -4.76 5.62
CA ALA A 7 11.95 -4.33 4.63
C ALA A 7 12.07 -2.81 4.38
N GLN A 8 12.22 -2.02 5.44
CA GLN A 8 12.37 -0.57 5.35
C GLN A 8 13.70 -0.18 4.67
N MET A 9 14.82 -0.81 5.05
CA MET A 9 16.13 -0.59 4.38
C MET A 9 16.10 -0.94 2.90
N TRP A 10 15.44 -2.04 2.54
CA TRP A 10 15.27 -2.46 1.15
C TRP A 10 14.45 -1.43 0.36
N LEU A 11 13.33 -0.95 0.92
CA LEU A 11 12.49 0.05 0.27
C LEU A 11 13.25 1.37 0.03
N THR A 12 13.98 1.86 1.03
CA THR A 12 14.81 3.07 0.89
C THR A 12 15.88 2.93 -0.19
N SER A 13 16.48 1.75 -0.31
CA SER A 13 17.48 1.46 -1.35
C SER A 13 16.86 1.52 -2.75
N VAL A 14 15.66 0.93 -2.91
CA VAL A 14 14.91 0.94 -4.16
C VAL A 14 14.49 2.36 -4.57
N GLU A 15 13.98 3.16 -3.63
CA GLU A 15 13.60 4.55 -3.89
C GLU A 15 14.80 5.42 -4.27
N THR A 16 15.96 5.18 -3.65
CA THR A 16 17.21 5.87 -3.98
C THR A 16 17.66 5.55 -5.40
N ILE A 17 17.55 4.29 -5.82
CA ILE A 17 17.88 3.86 -7.20
C ILE A 17 16.95 4.55 -8.20
N PHE A 18 15.62 4.56 -7.97
CA PHE A 18 14.69 5.24 -8.88
C PHE A 18 14.94 6.74 -8.99
N ARG A 19 15.30 7.37 -7.87
CA ARG A 19 15.65 8.79 -7.84
C ARG A 19 16.93 9.06 -8.65
N TYR A 20 17.98 8.27 -8.41
CA TYR A 20 19.27 8.42 -9.11
C TYR A 20 19.13 8.22 -10.62
N MET A 21 18.37 7.20 -11.02
CA MET A 21 18.13 6.86 -12.43
C MET A 21 17.17 7.82 -13.14
N LYS A 22 16.56 8.78 -12.42
CA LYS A 22 15.50 9.67 -12.93
C LYS A 22 14.37 8.89 -13.62
N CYS A 23 13.99 7.74 -13.06
CA CYS A 23 12.94 6.92 -13.66
C CYS A 23 11.64 7.73 -13.75
N PRO A 24 11.00 7.79 -14.93
CA PRO A 24 9.68 8.38 -15.07
C PRO A 24 8.63 7.54 -14.31
N ASN A 25 7.49 8.17 -13.99
CA ASN A 25 6.52 7.61 -13.03
C ASN A 25 5.89 6.30 -13.52
N ASP A 26 5.68 6.18 -14.82
CA ASP A 26 5.21 4.96 -15.51
C ASP A 26 6.16 3.77 -15.28
N GLN A 27 7.47 3.99 -15.32
CA GLN A 27 8.45 2.93 -15.03
C GLN A 27 8.48 2.53 -13.55
N LYS A 28 8.26 3.48 -12.63
CA LYS A 28 8.14 3.17 -11.20
C LYS A 28 6.89 2.36 -10.90
N GLU A 29 5.80 2.66 -11.60
CA GLU A 29 4.53 1.94 -11.50
C GLU A 29 4.67 0.51 -12.05
N GLN A 30 5.24 0.34 -13.24
CA GLN A 30 5.56 -0.99 -13.80
C GLN A 30 6.45 -1.82 -12.88
N PHE A 31 7.47 -1.20 -12.28
CA PHE A 31 8.31 -1.90 -11.32
C PHE A 31 7.51 -2.33 -10.10
N ARG A 32 6.68 -1.43 -9.54
CA ARG A 32 5.82 -1.76 -8.40
C ARG A 32 4.91 -2.93 -8.74
N GLU A 33 4.22 -2.91 -9.87
CA GLU A 33 3.36 -4.00 -10.31
C GLU A 33 4.12 -5.32 -10.45
N SER A 34 5.29 -5.29 -11.09
CA SER A 34 6.16 -6.46 -11.27
C SER A 34 6.68 -7.00 -9.93
N PHE A 35 7.05 -6.10 -9.01
CA PHE A 35 7.48 -6.44 -7.67
C PHE A 35 6.34 -7.09 -6.87
N TYR A 36 5.17 -6.46 -6.85
CA TYR A 36 4.00 -7.07 -6.23
C TYR A 36 3.68 -8.42 -6.87
N ALA A 37 3.87 -8.61 -8.18
CA ALA A 37 3.52 -9.87 -8.86
C ALA A 37 4.48 -11.00 -8.49
N LYS A 38 5.76 -10.65 -8.30
CA LYS A 38 6.82 -11.59 -7.97
C LYS A 38 6.84 -11.97 -6.49
N PHE A 39 6.55 -11.02 -5.60
CA PHE A 39 6.75 -11.19 -4.15
C PHE A 39 5.44 -11.32 -3.36
N PHE A 40 4.32 -10.85 -3.90
CA PHE A 40 3.00 -10.99 -3.27
C PHE A 40 2.17 -11.97 -4.08
N SER A 41 2.04 -13.20 -3.58
CA SER A 41 1.16 -14.20 -4.18
C SER A 41 -0.27 -13.66 -4.29
N ILE A 42 -1.05 -14.21 -5.22
CA ILE A 42 -2.48 -13.85 -5.38
C ILE A 42 -3.21 -13.98 -4.03
N SER A 43 -2.93 -15.03 -3.26
CA SER A 43 -3.52 -15.23 -1.94
C SER A 43 -3.14 -14.14 -0.94
N LEU A 44 -1.89 -13.68 -0.93
CA LEU A 44 -1.46 -12.60 -0.04
C LEU A 44 -2.08 -11.25 -0.44
N ARG A 45 -2.20 -10.97 -1.74
CA ARG A 45 -2.89 -9.78 -2.24
C ARG A 45 -4.36 -9.79 -1.86
N TYR A 46 -5.03 -10.94 -2.03
CA TYR A 46 -6.41 -11.11 -1.62
C TYR A 46 -6.58 -10.92 -0.11
N ALA A 47 -5.70 -11.50 0.70
CA ALA A 47 -5.71 -11.29 2.15
C ALA A 47 -5.55 -9.81 2.52
N LYS A 48 -4.62 -9.09 1.88
CA LYS A 48 -4.43 -7.64 2.09
C LYS A 48 -5.61 -6.80 1.62
N GLN A 49 -6.26 -7.19 0.53
CA GLN A 49 -7.51 -6.58 0.09
C GLN A 49 -8.62 -6.78 1.13
N GLN A 50 -8.77 -7.99 1.68
CA GLN A 50 -9.77 -8.26 2.73
C GLN A 50 -9.47 -7.49 4.02
N GLU A 51 -8.20 -7.36 4.38
CA GLU A 51 -7.75 -6.54 5.52
C GLU A 51 -8.16 -5.08 5.30
N PHE A 52 -7.99 -4.52 4.10
CA PHE A 52 -8.46 -3.18 3.77
C PHE A 52 -10.00 -3.04 3.85
N MET A 53 -10.74 -4.03 3.35
CA MET A 53 -12.20 -3.98 3.35
C MET A 53 -12.76 -3.97 4.77
N ASN A 54 -12.12 -4.69 5.68
CA ASN A 54 -12.51 -4.80 7.09
C ASN A 54 -11.74 -3.84 8.02
N LEU A 55 -10.90 -2.96 7.46
CA LEU A 55 -10.19 -1.96 8.26
C LEU A 55 -11.21 -1.04 8.92
N GLU A 56 -11.05 -0.86 10.23
CA GLU A 56 -11.76 0.10 11.07
C GLU A 56 -10.71 0.81 11.94
N GLN A 57 -10.93 2.07 12.32
CA GLN A 57 -10.01 2.80 13.19
C GLN A 57 -9.84 2.08 14.54
N GLY A 58 -10.94 1.68 15.16
CA GLY A 58 -10.93 1.01 16.46
C GLY A 58 -10.16 1.83 17.51
N ASP A 59 -9.19 1.18 18.17
CA ASP A 59 -8.35 1.81 19.21
C ASP A 59 -7.13 2.56 18.64
N MET A 60 -6.93 2.58 17.32
CA MET A 60 -5.79 3.29 16.70
C MET A 60 -5.96 4.81 16.81
N THR A 61 -4.83 5.52 16.89
CA THR A 61 -4.87 6.97 16.64
C THR A 61 -5.22 7.24 15.19
N VAL A 62 -5.73 8.44 14.90
CA VAL A 62 -6.07 8.83 13.52
C VAL A 62 -4.84 8.75 12.61
N GLU A 63 -3.65 9.09 13.10
CA GLU A 63 -2.40 9.00 12.33
C GLU A 63 -2.00 7.55 12.02
N GLN A 64 -2.21 6.62 12.96
CA GLN A 64 -1.93 5.19 12.76
C GLN A 64 -2.91 4.60 11.74
N TYR A 65 -4.19 4.93 11.88
CA TYR A 65 -5.22 4.50 10.95
C TYR A 65 -4.99 5.07 9.54
N ASP A 66 -4.63 6.35 9.40
CA ASP A 66 -4.31 6.95 8.09
C ASP A 66 -3.13 6.27 7.40
N ALA A 67 -2.07 5.94 8.16
CA ALA A 67 -0.92 5.22 7.64
C ALA A 67 -1.28 3.80 7.16
N GLU A 68 -2.06 3.05 7.95
CA GLU A 68 -2.54 1.71 7.55
C GLU A 68 -3.51 1.80 6.36
N PHE A 69 -4.39 2.78 6.34
CA PHE A 69 -5.31 3.03 5.23
C PHE A 69 -4.55 3.27 3.93
N ASP A 70 -3.56 4.17 3.90
CA ASP A 70 -2.76 4.43 2.69
C ASP A 70 -1.92 3.23 2.24
N MET A 71 -1.46 2.41 3.20
CA MET A 71 -0.71 1.20 2.89
C MET A 71 -1.62 0.14 2.25
N LEU A 72 -2.76 -0.14 2.88
CA LEU A 72 -3.69 -1.19 2.47
C LEU A 72 -4.52 -0.82 1.24
N SER A 73 -4.82 0.46 1.01
CA SER A 73 -5.59 0.89 -0.16
C SER A 73 -4.90 0.54 -1.48
N ARG A 74 -3.58 0.35 -1.48
CA ARG A 74 -2.78 -0.08 -2.64
C ARG A 74 -3.14 -1.47 -3.14
N PHE A 75 -3.77 -2.29 -2.31
CA PHE A 75 -4.24 -3.63 -2.65
C PHE A 75 -5.71 -3.66 -3.09
N ALA A 76 -6.40 -2.53 -3.03
CA ALA A 76 -7.82 -2.40 -3.39
C ALA A 76 -8.07 -1.16 -4.27
N PRO A 77 -7.36 -1.01 -5.42
CA PRO A 77 -7.49 0.17 -6.28
C PRO A 77 -8.93 0.41 -6.75
N ASP A 78 -9.72 -0.65 -6.93
CA ASP A 78 -11.12 -0.56 -7.33
C ASP A 78 -12.01 0.10 -6.26
N VAL A 79 -11.62 0.01 -4.98
CA VAL A 79 -12.39 0.55 -3.84
C VAL A 79 -12.05 2.02 -3.59
N VAL A 80 -10.83 2.43 -3.94
CA VAL A 80 -10.35 3.83 -3.82
C VAL A 80 -10.13 4.47 -5.18
N MET A 81 -10.95 4.09 -6.16
CA MET A 81 -10.80 4.43 -7.58
C MET A 81 -10.73 5.95 -7.83
N ASP A 82 -11.50 6.72 -7.08
CA ASP A 82 -11.50 8.17 -7.15
C ASP A 82 -11.46 8.79 -5.74
N LYS A 83 -11.31 10.12 -5.71
CA LYS A 83 -11.19 10.87 -4.45
C LYS A 83 -12.45 10.75 -3.60
N ALA A 84 -13.64 10.69 -4.19
CA ALA A 84 -14.88 10.58 -3.45
C ALA A 84 -15.01 9.18 -2.83
N ALA A 85 -14.76 8.12 -3.61
CA ALA A 85 -14.76 6.74 -3.11
C ALA A 85 -13.72 6.53 -2.00
N ARG A 86 -12.53 7.14 -2.13
CA ARG A 86 -11.49 7.09 -1.09
C ARG A 86 -11.94 7.76 0.21
N ILE A 87 -12.55 8.95 0.12
CA ILE A 87 -13.06 9.67 1.30
C ILE A 87 -14.20 8.89 1.94
N ASP A 88 -15.13 8.37 1.15
CA ASP A 88 -16.28 7.60 1.65
C ASP A 88 -15.81 6.34 2.39
N LYS A 89 -14.86 5.59 1.81
CA LYS A 89 -14.26 4.44 2.48
C LYS A 89 -13.53 4.84 3.76
N PHE A 90 -12.76 5.93 3.75
CA PHE A 90 -12.06 6.40 4.95
C PHE A 90 -13.06 6.76 6.06
N VAL A 91 -14.06 7.58 5.77
CA VAL A 91 -15.05 8.03 6.76
C VAL A 91 -15.94 6.89 7.27
N SER A 92 -16.31 5.95 6.41
CA SER A 92 -17.14 4.79 6.81
C SER A 92 -16.39 3.76 7.67
N SER A 93 -15.07 3.88 7.78
CA SER A 93 -14.25 3.01 8.64
C SER A 93 -13.55 3.75 9.78
N LEU A 94 -13.96 4.99 10.07
CA LEU A 94 -13.63 5.67 11.33
C LEU A 94 -14.42 5.07 12.50
#